data_AF-A0A2A2SDG6-F1
#
_entry.id   AF-A0A2A2SDG6-F1
#
_cell.length_a   1.000
_cell.length_b   1.000
_cell.length_c   1.000
_cell.angle_alpha   90.00
_cell.angle_beta   90.00
_cell.angle_gamma   90.00
#
_symmetry.space_group_name_H-M   'P 1'
#
loop_
_entity.id
_entity.type
_entity.pdbx_description
1 polymer ?
#
loop_
_entity_poly.entity_id
_entity_poly.type
_entity_poly.pdbx_seq_one_letter_code
_entity_poly.pdbx_strand_id
1 'polypeptide(L)'
;MANYGRSVLNGGSGASADRLDFTAAPAADNADAISDFGAGDRVGLASAIFAVGPSLEAGEFVAGTAAADADDRILYDAGTGRLLYDADGDGAGAAVPFALVAPGTAITSGSFQVI
;
A
#
# COMPACT_ATOMS: atom_id res chain seq x y z
N MET A 1 -0.07 2.80 22.62
CA MET A 1 -1.29 2.86 21.79
C MET A 1 -0.87 3.48 20.47
N ALA A 2 -0.79 2.69 19.39
CA ALA A 2 -0.36 3.21 18.09
C ALA A 2 -1.47 4.11 17.53
N ASN A 3 -1.11 5.35 17.22
CA ASN A 3 -2.00 6.35 16.62
C ASN A 3 -2.00 6.09 15.11
N TYR A 4 -2.80 5.13 14.65
CA TYR A 4 -2.96 4.89 13.22
C TYR A 4 -3.56 6.14 12.58
N GLY A 5 -2.88 6.62 11.54
CA GLY A 5 -3.34 7.71 10.70
C GLY A 5 -4.77 7.42 10.23
N ARG A 6 -5.55 8.50 10.17
CA ARG A 6 -6.96 8.60 9.76
C ARG A 6 -7.46 7.45 8.86
N SER A 7 -8.13 6.47 9.46
CA SER A 7 -8.88 5.42 8.75
C SER A 7 -10.07 6.00 7.99
N VAL A 8 -10.09 5.88 6.66
CA VAL A 8 -11.32 6.08 5.87
C VAL A 8 -11.29 5.18 4.66
N LEU A 9 -12.26 4.27 4.56
CA LEU A 9 -13.17 4.19 3.40
C LEU A 9 -14.55 3.81 3.98
N ASN A 10 -15.41 4.81 4.21
CA ASN A 10 -16.83 4.59 4.48
C ASN A 10 -17.55 4.76 3.14
N GLY A 11 -17.63 3.68 2.37
CA GLY A 11 -18.43 3.62 1.15
C GLY A 11 -19.90 3.73 1.54
N GLY A 12 -20.47 4.92 1.43
CA GLY A 12 -21.90 5.13 1.69
C GLY A 12 -22.72 4.27 0.72
N SER A 13 -23.30 3.18 1.22
CA SER A 13 -24.33 2.34 0.58
C SER A 13 -24.32 2.37 -0.96
N GLY A 14 -23.25 1.89 -1.57
CA GLY A 14 -23.12 1.84 -3.03
C GLY A 14 -21.73 1.37 -3.45
N ALA A 15 -21.67 0.52 -4.48
CA ALA A 15 -20.45 -0.03 -5.09
C ALA A 15 -19.61 1.04 -5.84
N SER A 16 -19.28 2.12 -5.14
CA SER A 16 -18.39 3.17 -5.65
C SER A 16 -16.96 2.70 -5.39
N ALA A 17 -16.15 2.59 -6.44
CA ALA A 17 -14.72 2.39 -6.29
C ALA A 17 -14.13 3.57 -5.49
N ASP A 18 -13.67 3.32 -4.28
CA ASP A 18 -13.11 4.33 -3.41
C ASP A 18 -11.57 4.36 -3.53
N ARG A 19 -10.97 5.54 -3.29
CA ARG A 19 -9.50 5.71 -3.38
C ARG A 19 -8.94 6.39 -2.14
N LEU A 20 -7.89 5.81 -1.57
CA LEU A 20 -7.12 6.42 -0.48
C LEU A 20 -5.73 6.83 -0.96
N ASP A 21 -5.47 8.13 -0.96
CA ASP A 21 -4.25 8.72 -1.52
C ASP A 21 -3.14 8.90 -0.48
N PHE A 22 -2.00 8.26 -0.72
CA PHE A 22 -0.78 8.39 0.05
C PHE A 22 0.17 9.36 -0.66
N THR A 23 0.24 10.58 -0.13
CA THR A 23 1.02 11.70 -0.70
C THR A 23 2.17 12.16 0.21
N ALA A 24 2.40 11.46 1.32
CA ALA A 24 3.48 11.73 2.25
C ALA A 24 4.32 10.48 2.48
N ALA A 25 5.61 10.68 2.77
CA ALA A 25 6.54 9.58 3.01
C ALA A 25 6.05 8.70 4.18
N PRO A 26 6.06 7.36 4.01
CA PRO A 26 5.76 6.43 5.08
C PRO A 26 6.64 6.65 6.30
N ALA A 27 6.04 6.57 7.48
CA ALA A 27 6.76 6.54 8.75
C ALA A 27 6.25 5.37 9.57
N ALA A 28 7.15 4.64 10.25
CA ALA A 28 6.83 3.39 10.94
C ALA A 28 5.67 3.50 11.95
N ASP A 29 5.45 4.69 12.52
CA ASP A 29 4.39 4.96 13.50
C ASP A 29 3.12 5.60 12.90
N ASN A 30 3.05 5.80 11.57
CA ASN A 30 1.97 6.52 10.90
C ASN A 30 1.35 5.73 9.73
N ALA A 31 1.18 4.41 9.89
CA ALA A 31 0.42 3.64 8.92
C ALA A 31 -1.10 3.95 9.05
N ASP A 32 -1.77 4.19 7.93
CA ASP A 32 -3.22 4.38 7.91
C ASP A 32 -3.94 3.01 7.82
N ALA A 33 -5.03 2.83 8.56
CA ALA A 33 -5.80 1.59 8.50
C ALA A 33 -7.00 1.70 7.56
N ILE A 34 -7.10 0.77 6.61
CA ILE A 34 -8.15 0.63 5.60
C ILE A 34 -9.05 -0.54 6.01
N SER A 35 -10.19 -0.23 6.62
CA SER A 35 -11.06 -1.21 7.27
C SER A 35 -11.99 -2.00 6.34
N ASP A 36 -12.32 -1.45 5.17
CA ASP A 36 -13.33 -2.02 4.25
C ASP A 36 -12.82 -2.01 2.80
N PHE A 37 -11.60 -2.51 2.57
CA PHE A 37 -11.04 -2.58 1.22
C PHE A 37 -11.75 -3.66 0.39
N GLY A 38 -12.51 -3.21 -0.61
CA GLY A 38 -13.35 -4.04 -1.46
C GLY A 38 -12.87 -4.15 -2.91
N ALA A 39 -13.64 -4.90 -3.71
CA ALA A 39 -13.39 -5.06 -5.13
C ALA A 39 -13.72 -3.76 -5.88
N GLY A 40 -12.68 -3.07 -6.36
CA GLY A 40 -12.80 -1.79 -7.08
C GLY A 40 -12.07 -0.65 -6.38
N ASP A 41 -11.80 -0.79 -5.09
CA ASP A 41 -11.07 0.20 -4.32
C ASP A 41 -9.60 0.24 -4.73
N ARG A 42 -9.00 1.42 -4.58
CA ARG A 42 -7.63 1.68 -5.00
C ARG A 42 -6.83 2.38 -3.93
N VAL A 43 -5.56 2.04 -3.86
CA VAL A 43 -4.56 2.77 -3.09
C VAL A 43 -3.84 3.73 -4.03
N GLY A 44 -3.97 5.03 -3.78
CA GLY A 44 -3.29 6.09 -4.50
C GLY A 44 -1.84 6.23 -4.02
N LEU A 45 -0.87 6.13 -4.91
CA LEU A 45 0.55 6.27 -4.61
C LEU A 45 1.10 7.51 -5.32
N ALA A 46 1.57 8.50 -4.56
CA ALA A 46 2.28 9.62 -5.17
C ALA A 46 3.63 9.14 -5.72
N SER A 47 3.82 9.24 -7.04
CA SER A 47 5.05 8.78 -7.73
C SER A 47 6.33 9.34 -7.10
N ALA A 48 6.32 10.62 -6.73
CA ALA A 48 7.46 11.29 -6.10
C ALA A 48 7.82 10.76 -4.70
N ILE A 49 6.87 10.14 -4.00
CA ILE A 49 7.06 9.61 -2.64
C ILE A 49 7.48 8.16 -2.67
N PHE A 50 6.83 7.35 -3.51
CA PHE A 50 7.04 5.91 -3.59
C PHE A 50 8.08 5.50 -4.65
N ALA A 51 8.71 6.47 -5.32
CA ALA A 51 9.70 6.25 -6.37
C ALA A 51 9.24 5.29 -7.49
N VAL A 52 7.94 5.33 -7.81
CA VAL A 52 7.30 4.53 -8.86
C VAL A 52 7.09 5.34 -10.14
N GLY A 53 6.96 4.62 -11.26
CA GLY A 53 6.65 5.20 -12.58
C GLY A 53 5.23 5.78 -12.69
N PRO A 54 4.74 6.08 -13.91
CA PRO A 54 3.37 6.58 -14.13
C PRO A 54 2.27 5.56 -13.78
N SER A 55 2.65 4.30 -13.58
CA SER A 55 1.87 3.19 -13.06
C SER A 55 2.78 2.33 -12.18
N LEU A 56 2.18 1.61 -11.23
CA LEU A 56 2.88 0.56 -10.51
C LEU A 56 2.89 -0.69 -11.39
N GLU A 57 4.07 -1.07 -11.89
CA GLU A 57 4.24 -2.27 -12.68
C GLU A 57 4.15 -3.52 -11.81
N ALA A 58 3.79 -4.66 -12.42
CA ALA A 58 3.66 -5.91 -11.67
C ALA A 58 5.00 -6.39 -11.06
N GLY A 59 6.14 -5.98 -11.64
CA GLY A 59 7.47 -6.25 -11.11
C GLY A 59 7.94 -5.26 -10.05
N GLU A 60 7.18 -4.21 -9.74
CA GLU A 60 7.47 -3.31 -8.62
C GLU A 60 6.63 -3.68 -7.37
N PHE A 61 5.84 -4.75 -7.47
CA PHE A 61 4.92 -5.24 -6.43
C PHE A 61 5.23 -6.67 -6.03
N VAL A 62 5.44 -6.90 -4.74
CA VAL A 62 5.67 -8.22 -4.16
C VAL A 62 4.58 -8.59 -3.17
N ALA A 63 4.00 -9.76 -3.36
CA ALA A 63 3.23 -10.42 -2.31
C ALA A 63 4.18 -11.13 -1.33
N GLY A 64 4.63 -10.41 -0.30
CA GLY A 64 5.59 -10.88 0.69
C GLY A 64 6.05 -9.78 1.63
N THR A 65 6.94 -10.12 2.55
CA THR A 65 7.53 -9.18 3.54
C THR A 65 8.93 -8.70 3.18
N ALA A 66 9.49 -9.17 2.07
CA ALA A 66 10.81 -8.79 1.59
C ALA A 66 10.79 -8.63 0.06
N ALA A 67 11.55 -7.65 -0.43
CA ALA A 67 11.82 -7.48 -1.85
C ALA A 67 12.67 -8.63 -2.38
N ALA A 68 12.50 -8.95 -3.65
CA ALA A 68 13.13 -10.04 -4.37
C ALA A 68 14.09 -9.55 -5.47
N ASP A 69 13.80 -8.42 -6.10
CA ASP A 69 14.66 -7.74 -7.08
C ASP A 69 14.92 -6.28 -6.70
N ALA A 70 15.60 -5.48 -7.52
CA ALA A 70 16.04 -4.13 -7.15
C ALA A 70 14.98 -3.03 -7.35
N ASP A 71 13.83 -3.39 -7.92
CA ASP A 71 12.78 -2.45 -8.32
C ASP A 71 11.48 -2.69 -7.53
N ASP A 72 11.48 -3.61 -6.58
CA ASP A 72 10.34 -3.94 -5.72
C ASP A 72 10.04 -2.81 -4.72
N ARG A 73 9.18 -1.87 -5.11
CA ARG A 73 8.82 -0.71 -4.28
C ARG A 73 7.73 -1.04 -3.28
N ILE A 74 6.73 -1.85 -3.64
CA ILE A 74 5.55 -2.08 -2.82
C ILE A 74 5.43 -3.54 -2.43
N LEU A 75 5.35 -3.78 -1.13
CA LEU A 75 5.28 -5.12 -0.56
C LEU A 75 3.95 -5.31 0.16
N TYR A 76 3.41 -6.51 0.08
CA TYR A 76 2.18 -6.87 0.77
C TYR A 76 2.34 -8.13 1.63
N ASP A 77 2.24 -7.94 2.94
CA ASP A 77 2.11 -9.04 3.91
C ASP A 77 0.64 -9.43 4.04
N ALA A 78 0.22 -10.46 3.30
CA ALA A 78 -1.13 -10.98 3.37
C ALA A 78 -1.52 -11.56 4.74
N GLY A 79 -0.55 -12.03 5.53
CA GLY A 79 -0.77 -12.61 6.84
C GLY A 79 -1.15 -11.57 7.89
N THR A 80 -0.56 -10.37 7.81
CA THR A 80 -0.87 -9.25 8.72
C THR A 80 -1.75 -8.17 8.10
N GLY A 81 -1.92 -8.18 6.77
CA GLY A 81 -2.60 -7.14 6.01
C GLY A 81 -1.76 -5.87 5.80
N ARG A 82 -0.45 -5.91 6.04
CA ARG A 82 0.39 -4.70 5.93
C ARG A 82 0.83 -4.45 4.49
N LEU A 83 0.63 -3.22 4.04
CA LEU A 83 1.26 -2.68 2.84
C LEU A 83 2.52 -1.93 3.27
N LEU A 84 3.65 -2.33 2.72
CA LEU A 84 4.96 -1.77 3.03
C LEU A 84 5.58 -1.14 1.79
N TYR A 85 6.40 -0.12 2.04
CA TYR A 85 7.20 0.55 1.03
C TYR A 85 8.67 0.23 1.27
N ASP A 86 9.33 -0.30 0.25
CA ASP A 86 10.78 -0.44 0.21
C ASP A 86 11.38 0.67 -0.66
N ALA A 87 12.09 1.59 0.01
CA ALA A 87 12.69 2.74 -0.65
C ALA A 87 13.93 2.38 -1.46
N ASP A 88 14.65 1.32 -1.07
CA ASP A 88 15.84 0.86 -1.75
C ASP A 88 15.45 -0.07 -2.90
N GLY A 89 14.35 -0.80 -2.72
CA GLY A 89 13.74 -1.66 -3.71
C GLY A 89 14.31 -3.08 -3.70
N ASP A 90 15.51 -3.29 -3.12
CA ASP A 90 16.24 -4.56 -3.09
C ASP A 90 16.19 -5.30 -1.74
N GLY A 91 15.44 -4.78 -0.77
CA GLY A 91 15.32 -5.37 0.56
C GLY A 91 16.54 -5.19 1.45
N ALA A 92 17.56 -4.41 1.04
CA ALA A 92 18.68 -4.05 1.89
C ALA A 92 18.22 -3.12 3.04
N GLY A 93 17.28 -2.24 2.75
CA GLY A 93 16.57 -1.41 3.72
C GLY A 93 15.39 -2.12 4.38
N ALA A 94 14.99 -1.64 5.56
CA ALA A 94 13.76 -2.12 6.19
C ALA A 94 12.55 -1.49 5.51
N ALA A 95 11.68 -2.32 4.91
CA ALA A 95 10.42 -1.85 4.35
C ALA A 95 9.53 -1.23 5.44
N VAL A 96 8.97 -0.05 5.14
CA VAL A 96 8.19 0.75 6.11
C VAL A 96 6.70 0.54 5.85
N PRO A 97 5.91 0.13 6.87
CA PRO A 97 4.47 0.02 6.70
C PRO A 97 3.85 1.41 6.50
N PHE A 98 2.99 1.54 5.48
CA PHE A 98 2.28 2.79 5.21
C PHE A 98 0.76 2.62 5.27
N ALA A 99 0.26 1.39 5.06
CA ALA A 99 -1.15 1.10 5.18
C ALA A 99 -1.39 -0.29 5.76
N LEU A 100 -2.57 -0.47 6.36
CA LEU A 100 -3.04 -1.73 6.91
C LEU A 100 -4.42 -2.06 6.36
N VAL A 101 -4.56 -3.18 5.66
CA VAL A 101 -5.86 -3.76 5.27
C VAL A 101 -6.23 -4.91 6.20
N ALA A 102 -7.44 -5.45 6.06
CA ALA A 102 -7.78 -6.69 6.73
C ALA A 102 -6.82 -7.83 6.29
N PRO A 103 -6.38 -8.70 7.22
CA PRO A 103 -5.60 -9.88 6.88
C PRO A 103 -6.33 -10.76 5.86
N GLY A 104 -5.61 -11.23 4.83
CA GLY A 104 -6.17 -12.05 3.76
C GLY A 104 -6.94 -11.28 2.68
N THR A 105 -6.97 -9.95 2.70
CA THR A 105 -7.49 -9.15 1.58
C THR A 105 -6.71 -9.44 0.29
N ALA A 106 -7.41 -9.62 -0.82
CA ALA A 106 -6.78 -9.84 -2.12
C ALA A 106 -6.21 -8.51 -2.67
N ILE A 107 -4.93 -8.25 -2.43
CA ILE A 107 -4.20 -7.11 -2.99
C ILE A 107 -3.30 -7.59 -4.13
N THR A 108 -3.32 -6.84 -5.23
CA THR A 108 -2.44 -7.03 -6.39
C THR A 108 -1.88 -5.69 -6.84
N SER A 109 -0.94 -5.65 -7.78
CA SER A 109 -0.49 -4.39 -8.40
C SER A 109 -1.65 -3.57 -8.99
N GLY A 110 -2.71 -4.22 -9.48
CA GLY A 110 -3.92 -3.57 -10.00
C GLY A 110 -4.77 -2.87 -8.94
N SER A 111 -4.54 -3.14 -7.65
CA SER A 111 -5.17 -2.46 -6.52
C SER A 111 -4.56 -1.06 -6.27
N PHE A 112 -3.48 -0.71 -6.96
CA PHE A 112 -2.80 0.57 -6.82
C PHE A 112 -3.05 1.47 -8.02
N GLN A 113 -2.99 2.78 -7.78
CA GLN A 113 -3.03 3.80 -8.82
C GLN A 113 -1.99 4.85 -8.49
N VAL A 114 -1.13 5.20 -9.45
CA VAL A 114 -0.19 6.31 -9.27
C VAL A 114 -0.91 7.64 -9.48
N ILE A 115 -0.57 8.63 -8.66
CA ILE A 115 -1.11 10.00 -8.67
C ILE A 115 -0.03 11.07 -8.69
#